data_AF-A1ZV62-F1
#
_entry.id   AF-A1ZV62-F1
#
_cell.length_a   1.000
_cell.length_b   1.000
_cell.length_c   1.000
_cell.angle_alpha   90.00
_cell.angle_beta   90.00
_cell.angle_gamma   90.00
#
_symmetry.space_group_name_H-M   'P 1'
#
loop_
_entity.id
_entity.type
_entity.pdbx_description
1 polymer ?
#
loop_
_entity_poly.entity_id
_entity_poly.type
_entity_poly.pdbx_seq_one_letter_code
_entity_poly.pdbx_strand_id
1 'polypeptide(L)'
;MKADVKFGLDDENKIVSALFNVKFLQKDIPFLILAIECFFNITESTWETFIDNNIIVIPQGFAAHLAMLTVGTARGVLYAKTEKTEFRKFLLPTINVDELIGQDIVFEL
;
A
#
# COMPACT_ATOMS: atom_id res chain seq x y z
N MET A 1 5.11 2.13 -16.37
CA MET A 1 5.10 1.62 -14.97
C MET A 1 3.71 1.09 -14.70
N LYS A 2 3.56 0.03 -13.91
CA LYS A 2 2.26 -0.44 -13.40
C LYS A 2 2.35 -0.55 -11.89
N ALA A 3 1.37 -0.01 -11.18
CA ALA A 3 1.35 -0.01 -9.72
C ALA A 3 -0.05 -0.37 -9.21
N ASP A 4 -0.08 -1.02 -8.07
CA ASP A 4 -1.32 -1.38 -7.35
C ASP A 4 -1.06 -1.33 -5.84
N VAL A 5 -2.14 -1.15 -5.08
CA VAL A 5 -2.15 -1.28 -3.63
C VAL A 5 -3.18 -2.35 -3.26
N LYS A 6 -2.80 -3.24 -2.35
CA LYS A 6 -3.69 -4.21 -1.74
C LYS A 6 -3.69 -4.02 -0.23
N PHE A 7 -4.78 -4.42 0.40
CA PHE A 7 -4.93 -4.35 1.85
C PHE A 7 -5.07 -5.73 2.44
N GLY A 8 -4.48 -5.91 3.61
CA GLY A 8 -4.67 -7.07 4.47
C GLY A 8 -5.20 -6.65 5.83
N LEU A 9 -5.74 -7.63 6.55
CA LEU A 9 -6.35 -7.44 7.86
C LEU A 9 -5.91 -8.58 8.79
N ASP A 10 -5.59 -8.24 10.02
CA ASP A 10 -5.45 -9.16 11.14
C ASP A 10 -6.33 -8.61 12.27
N ASP A 11 -7.49 -9.26 12.45
CA ASP A 11 -8.51 -8.82 13.40
C ASP A 11 -8.13 -9.06 14.86
N GLU A 12 -7.41 -10.16 15.14
CA GLU A 12 -6.95 -10.48 16.49
C GLU A 12 -6.01 -9.40 17.03
N ASN A 13 -5.10 -8.91 16.17
CA ASN A 13 -4.10 -7.91 16.54
C ASN A 13 -4.47 -6.48 16.14
N LYS A 14 -5.63 -6.29 15.48
CA LYS A 14 -6.12 -5.00 14.98
C LYS A 14 -5.12 -4.30 14.07
N ILE A 15 -4.57 -5.07 13.13
CA ILE A 15 -3.59 -4.61 12.16
C ILE A 15 -4.26 -4.49 10.79
N VAL A 16 -4.03 -3.36 10.13
CA VAL A 16 -4.27 -3.20 8.69
C VAL A 16 -2.91 -3.21 8.00
N SER A 17 -2.75 -4.03 6.97
CA SER A 17 -1.59 -3.97 6.10
C SER A 17 -1.92 -3.26 4.79
N ALA A 18 -0.96 -2.51 4.25
CA ALA A 18 -1.04 -1.94 2.90
C ALA A 18 0.19 -2.41 2.12
N LEU A 19 -0.05 -3.26 1.12
CA LEU A 19 0.94 -3.79 0.20
C LEU A 19 0.94 -2.97 -1.09
N PHE A 20 2.00 -2.20 -1.31
CA PHE A 20 2.25 -1.49 -2.55
C PHE A 20 3.14 -2.31 -3.48
N ASN A 21 2.64 -2.59 -4.68
CA ASN A 21 3.38 -3.25 -5.75
C ASN A 21 3.65 -2.27 -6.88
N VAL A 22 4.87 -2.30 -7.42
CA VAL A 22 5.21 -1.52 -8.62
C VAL A 22 6.17 -2.28 -9.54
N LYS A 23 5.90 -2.17 -10.84
CA LYS A 23 6.71 -2.72 -11.93
C LYS A 23 7.14 -1.63 -12.89
N PHE A 24 8.45 -1.50 -13.08
CA PHE A 24 9.03 -0.67 -14.14
C PHE A 24 9.19 -1.54 -15.39
N LEU A 25 8.65 -1.05 -16.51
CA LEU A 25 8.51 -1.82 -17.73
C LEU A 25 9.33 -1.17 -18.85
N GLN A 26 9.97 -1.99 -19.66
CA GLN A 26 10.56 -1.59 -20.94
C GLN A 26 10.05 -2.55 -22.01
N LYS A 27 9.31 -2.03 -23.01
CA LYS A 27 8.62 -2.85 -24.02
C LYS A 27 7.78 -3.98 -23.37
N ASP A 28 7.01 -3.61 -22.33
CA ASP A 28 6.19 -4.51 -21.50
C ASP A 28 6.92 -5.60 -20.69
N ILE A 29 8.25 -5.66 -20.76
CA ILE A 29 9.06 -6.57 -19.95
C ILE A 29 9.42 -5.86 -18.63
N PRO A 30 9.10 -6.44 -17.47
CA PRO A 30 9.52 -5.88 -16.19
C PRO A 30 11.03 -6.03 -15.99
N PHE A 31 11.71 -4.93 -15.71
CA PHE A 31 13.15 -4.93 -15.41
C PHE A 31 13.45 -4.56 -13.94
N LEU A 32 12.49 -3.95 -13.25
CA LEU A 32 12.55 -3.69 -11.82
C LEU A 32 11.17 -3.88 -11.20
N ILE A 33 11.13 -4.67 -10.13
CA ILE A 33 9.91 -5.02 -9.39
C ILE A 33 10.17 -4.68 -7.92
N LEU A 34 9.23 -4.00 -7.30
CA LEU A 34 9.27 -3.67 -5.89
C LEU A 34 7.90 -3.99 -5.27
N ALA A 35 7.93 -4.69 -4.14
CA ALA A 35 6.77 -4.98 -3.31
C ALA A 35 7.11 -4.58 -1.88
N ILE A 36 6.33 -3.67 -1.30
CA ILE A 36 6.55 -3.14 0.05
C ILE A 36 5.22 -3.20 0.78
N GLU A 37 5.22 -3.90 1.91
CA GLU A 37 4.09 -3.98 2.81
C GLU A 37 4.42 -3.25 4.10
N CYS A 38 3.52 -2.37 4.52
CA CYS A 38 3.57 -1.74 5.84
C CYS A 38 2.39 -2.25 6.66
N PHE A 39 2.65 -2.53 7.93
CA PHE A 39 1.66 -2.99 8.90
C PHE A 39 1.38 -1.84 9.87
N PHE A 40 0.10 -1.52 10.05
CA PHE A 40 -0.35 -0.41 10.88
C PHE A 40 -1.22 -0.97 12.01
N ASN A 41 -0.77 -0.75 13.25
CA ASN A 41 -1.61 -0.98 14.42
C ASN A 41 -2.70 0.10 14.47
N ILE A 42 -3.95 -0.33 14.52
CA ILE A 42 -5.09 0.56 14.64
C ILE A 42 -5.50 0.61 16.11
N THR A 43 -5.84 1.80 16.59
CA THR A 43 -6.31 1.95 17.97
C THR A 43 -7.68 1.30 18.14
N GLU A 44 -7.95 0.76 19.32
CA GLU A 44 -9.25 0.13 19.66
C GLU A 44 -10.45 0.97 19.20
N SER A 45 -10.46 2.25 19.62
CA SER A 45 -11.52 3.19 19.32
C SER A 45 -11.75 3.43 17.83
N THR A 46 -10.71 3.27 17.01
CA THR A 46 -10.82 3.43 15.55
C THR A 46 -11.25 2.10 14.93
N TRP A 47 -10.73 0.98 15.42
CA TRP A 47 -11.08 -0.36 14.95
C TRP A 47 -12.58 -0.63 15.11
N GLU A 48 -13.15 -0.27 16.26
CA GLU A 48 -14.58 -0.39 16.53
C GLU A 48 -15.45 0.36 15.51
N THR A 49 -14.94 1.45 14.91
CA THR A 49 -15.68 2.18 13.86
C THR A 49 -15.65 1.51 12.50
N PHE A 50 -14.75 0.54 12.29
CA PHE A 50 -14.68 -0.23 11.05
C PHE A 50 -15.63 -1.43 11.06
N ILE A 51 -16.09 -1.88 12.22
CA ILE A 51 -16.95 -3.06 12.35
C ILE A 51 -18.39 -2.69 11.94
N ASP A 52 -18.91 -3.34 10.91
CA ASP A 52 -20.31 -3.28 10.51
C ASP A 52 -20.88 -4.70 10.46
N ASN A 53 -21.64 -5.07 11.49
CA ASN A 53 -22.20 -6.41 11.65
C ASN A 53 -21.14 -7.53 11.61
N ASN A 54 -21.05 -8.27 10.48
CA ASN A 54 -20.13 -9.39 10.26
C ASN A 54 -19.10 -9.09 9.16
N ILE A 55 -18.84 -7.81 8.92
CA ILE A 55 -17.80 -7.33 8.01
C ILE A 55 -16.99 -6.22 8.69
N ILE A 56 -15.76 -6.04 8.23
CA ILE A 56 -14.92 -4.90 8.54
C ILE A 56 -14.82 -4.01 7.30
N VAL A 57 -15.22 -2.75 7.44
CA VAL A 57 -15.22 -1.73 6.41
C VAL A 57 -14.19 -0.66 6.76
N ILE A 58 -13.09 -0.63 6.02
CA ILE A 58 -12.09 0.43 6.12
C ILE A 58 -12.49 1.55 5.15
N PRO A 59 -12.76 2.78 5.63
CA PRO A 59 -13.13 3.88 4.77
C PRO A 59 -12.05 4.18 3.72
N GLN A 60 -12.47 4.47 2.49
CA GLN A 60 -11.59 4.77 1.34
C GLN A 60 -10.50 5.78 1.71
N GLY A 61 -10.86 6.90 2.35
CA GLY A 61 -9.90 7.93 2.74
C GLY A 61 -8.87 7.45 3.77
N PHE A 62 -9.26 6.54 4.67
CA PHE A 62 -8.35 5.94 5.64
C PHE A 62 -7.38 4.99 4.94
N ALA A 63 -7.89 4.12 4.06
CA ALA A 63 -7.09 3.24 3.23
C ALA A 63 -6.11 4.03 2.34
N ALA A 64 -6.57 5.11 1.70
CA ALA A 64 -5.74 6.01 0.90
C ALA A 64 -4.59 6.62 1.71
N HIS A 65 -4.85 7.00 2.97
CA HIS A 65 -3.82 7.51 3.86
C HIS A 65 -2.74 6.45 4.17
N LEU A 66 -3.14 5.23 4.53
CA LEU A 66 -2.19 4.12 4.76
C LEU A 66 -1.37 3.81 3.51
N ALA A 67 -2.01 3.77 2.34
CA ALA A 67 -1.34 3.58 1.06
C ALA A 67 -0.31 4.68 0.76
N MET A 68 -0.65 5.94 1.06
CA MET A 68 0.25 7.08 0.89
C MET A 68 1.54 6.90 1.71
N LEU A 69 1.40 6.47 2.97
CA LEU A 69 2.53 6.17 3.85
C LEU A 69 3.39 5.03 3.27
N THR A 70 2.76 3.93 2.82
CA THR A 70 3.46 2.81 2.19
C THR A 70 4.20 3.22 0.92
N VAL A 71 3.59 4.02 0.04
CA VAL A 71 4.24 4.55 -1.18
C VAL A 71 5.43 5.44 -0.83
N GLY A 72 5.33 6.26 0.22
CA GLY A 72 6.43 7.04 0.76
C GLY A 72 7.60 6.16 1.20
N THR A 73 7.33 5.11 1.99
CA THR A 73 8.31 4.11 2.41
C THR A 73 8.94 3.41 1.22
N ALA A 74 8.13 2.99 0.24
CA ALA A 74 8.61 2.33 -0.96
C ALA A 74 9.60 3.17 -1.77
N ARG A 75 9.40 4.49 -1.83
CA ARG A 75 10.36 5.42 -2.46
C ARG A 75 11.73 5.38 -1.78
N GLY A 76 11.76 5.41 -0.45
CA GLY A 76 13.00 5.33 0.33
C GLY A 76 13.70 3.98 0.15
N VAL A 77 12.94 2.88 0.22
CA VAL A 77 13.48 1.52 0.02
C VAL A 77 14.03 1.35 -1.40
N LEU A 78 13.32 1.83 -2.42
CA LEU A 78 13.80 1.79 -3.81
C LEU A 78 15.16 2.48 -3.94
N TYR A 79 15.27 3.70 -3.41
CA TYR A 79 16.52 4.46 -3.45
C TYR A 79 17.66 3.70 -2.74
N ALA A 80 17.44 3.26 -1.51
CA ALA A 80 18.46 2.57 -0.72
C ALA A 80 18.91 1.24 -1.36
N LYS A 81 17.98 0.46 -1.92
CA LYS A 81 18.29 -0.84 -2.55
C LYS A 81 18.97 -0.70 -3.90
N THR A 82 18.86 0.45 -4.57
CA THR A 82 19.44 0.68 -5.90
C THR A 82 20.63 1.61 -5.91
N GLU A 83 21.01 2.21 -4.77
CA GLU A 83 21.99 3.31 -4.68
C GLU A 83 23.35 3.01 -5.33
N LYS A 84 23.78 1.75 -5.33
CA LYS A 84 25.08 1.27 -5.88
C LYS A 84 24.93 0.56 -7.23
N THR A 85 23.82 0.76 -7.92
CA THR A 85 23.51 0.09 -9.19
C THR A 85 23.07 1.11 -10.24
N GLU A 86 23.12 0.72 -11.51
CA GLU A 86 22.58 1.51 -12.63
C GLU A 86 21.09 1.79 -12.52
N PHE A 87 20.37 1.09 -11.62
CA PHE A 87 18.95 1.29 -11.39
C PHE A 87 18.62 2.49 -10.50
N ARG A 88 19.60 3.12 -9.83
CA ARG A 88 19.40 4.31 -8.98
C ARG A 88 18.64 5.46 -9.67
N LYS A 89 18.81 5.58 -10.98
CA LYS A 89 18.17 6.63 -11.80
C LYS A 89 16.66 6.46 -11.96
N PHE A 90 16.12 5.27 -11.66
CA PHE A 90 14.68 5.01 -11.72
C PHE A 90 14.05 5.36 -10.37
N LEU A 91 13.39 6.50 -10.33
CA LEU A 91 12.70 7.00 -9.14
C LEU A 91 11.22 6.63 -9.17
N LEU A 92 10.64 6.43 -8.00
CA LEU A 92 9.19 6.30 -7.84
C LEU A 92 8.56 7.70 -7.91
N PRO A 93 7.74 8.00 -8.95
CA PRO A 93 7.10 9.30 -9.09
C PRO A 93 6.06 9.53 -7.98
N THR A 94 5.45 10.70 -7.97
CA THR A 94 4.20 10.91 -7.22
C THR A 94 3.12 10.02 -7.82
N ILE A 95 2.34 9.37 -6.96
CA ILE A 95 1.25 8.48 -7.33
C ILE A 95 -0.01 9.05 -6.72
N ASN A 96 -1.06 9.20 -7.52
CA ASN A 96 -2.37 9.56 -7.00
C ASN A 96 -2.99 8.32 -6.34
N VAL A 97 -2.91 8.25 -5.01
CA VAL A 97 -3.42 7.09 -4.25
C VAL A 97 -4.94 7.04 -4.20
N ASP A 98 -5.62 8.18 -4.35
CA ASP A 98 -7.09 8.24 -4.39
C ASP A 98 -7.62 7.59 -5.68
N GLU A 99 -6.88 7.73 -6.79
CA GLU A 99 -7.20 7.01 -8.04
C GLU A 99 -6.91 5.50 -7.96
N LEU A 100 -5.95 5.10 -7.12
CA LEU A 100 -5.64 3.68 -6.90
C LEU A 100 -6.64 3.00 -5.97
N ILE A 101 -7.24 3.76 -5.05
CA ILE A 101 -8.17 3.27 -4.05
C ILE A 101 -9.53 3.90 -4.35
N GLY A 102 -10.28 3.23 -5.23
CA GLY A 102 -11.54 3.77 -5.76
C GLY A 102 -12.76 3.59 -4.86
N GLN A 103 -12.66 2.84 -3.77
CA GLN A 103 -13.79 2.51 -2.88
C GLN A 103 -13.30 2.05 -1.49
N ASP A 104 -14.23 1.91 -0.57
CA ASP A 104 -13.98 1.31 0.75
C ASP A 104 -13.43 -0.12 0.62
N ILE A 105 -12.61 -0.52 1.58
CA ILE A 105 -12.05 -1.86 1.64
C ILE A 105 -12.89 -2.69 2.60
N VAL A 106 -13.44 -3.80 2.10
CA VAL A 106 -14.35 -4.67 2.86
C VAL A 106 -13.69 -6.03 3.08
N PHE A 107 -13.69 -6.48 4.33
CA PHE A 107 -13.26 -7.81 4.75
C PHE A 107 -14.44 -8.55 5.40
N GLU A 108 -14.61 -9.83 5.08
CA GLU A 108 -15.55 -10.70 5.80
C GLU A 108 -14.91 -11.19 7.10
N LEU A 109 -15.68 -11.17 8.21
CA LEU A 109 -15.32 -11.72 9.51
C LEU A 109 -15.69 -13.20 9.63
#